data_AF-A0A0Q7DJM1-F1
#
_entry.id   AF-A0A0Q7DJM1-F1
#
_cell.length_a   1.000
_cell.length_b   1.000
_cell.length_c   1.000
_cell.angle_alpha   90.00
_cell.angle_beta   90.00
_cell.angle_gamma   90.00
#
_symmetry.space_group_name_H-M   'P 1'
#
loop_
_entity.id
_entity.type
_entity.pdbx_description
1 polymer ?
#
loop_
_entity_poly.entity_id
_entity_poly.type
_entity_poly.pdbx_seq_one_letter_code
_entity_poly.pdbx_strand_id
1 'polypeptide(L)'
;MSLAHEPSLAALAASPRAFGKLPALAGSPAAFRFAARLLALNWRAGSLTFVTPSGGELRIKGGDPGVDGRIVIHDFRFMRRVLAAGDIGFAEGYMAGEWDTPDLSAVLCAVSMNFDRLARFFLGNPLVRAVNFIGHNLHANTRKGSRKNIHAHYDLGNAFYSQWLDRTMTYSSARYERPRQPLEEAQTNKYRSLAQGMELGPNHSVLEIGCGWGGFAEFAAKEVGAKVTGITISQEQFDFAKKRIFEQGLTERAEIRMIDYRDVQGSFDRVASIEMFEAVGERYWPTYFSKIQQVLAPGGRAGLQIITIRDEIFDAYRRRADFIQKYIFPGGMLPSEARLKSETTQAGLNWTGITRFGHDYADTLDEWGKRFEGAWDGIAALGFDERFSKLWRFYLSYCEAGFRTERTNVVQLSLSKA
;
A
#
# COMPACT_ATOMS: atom_id res chain seq x y z
N MET A 1 -1.01 48.85 26.17
CA MET A 1 -1.06 48.65 24.70
C MET A 1 -1.66 47.29 24.44
N SER A 2 -2.85 47.27 23.84
CA SER A 2 -3.67 46.07 23.62
C SER A 2 -2.98 45.12 22.64
N LEU A 3 -2.70 43.89 23.07
CA LEU A 3 -2.44 42.77 22.16
C LEU A 3 -3.78 42.48 21.48
N ALA A 4 -4.01 43.06 20.30
CA ALA A 4 -5.13 42.68 19.47
C ALA A 4 -4.98 41.18 19.18
N HIS A 5 -5.84 40.35 19.78
CA HIS A 5 -5.96 38.95 19.41
C HIS A 5 -6.36 38.90 17.93
N GLU A 6 -5.41 38.62 17.06
CA GLU A 6 -5.74 38.24 15.69
C GLU A 6 -6.71 37.05 15.77
N PRO A 7 -7.91 37.16 15.18
CA PRO A 7 -8.88 36.08 15.24
C PRO A 7 -8.27 34.84 14.61
N SER A 8 -8.40 33.70 15.29
CA SER A 8 -7.90 32.42 14.77
C SER A 8 -8.47 32.15 13.38
N LEU A 9 -7.72 31.44 12.53
CA LEU A 9 -8.18 31.13 11.18
C LEU A 9 -9.55 30.42 11.17
N ALA A 10 -9.83 29.60 12.18
CA ALA A 10 -11.12 28.97 12.39
C ALA A 10 -12.24 29.98 12.68
N ALA A 11 -11.97 31.02 13.49
CA ALA A 11 -12.92 32.10 13.75
C ALA A 11 -13.19 32.93 12.49
N LEU A 12 -12.17 33.21 11.67
CA LEU A 12 -12.35 33.84 10.36
C LEU A 12 -13.11 32.94 9.39
N ALA A 13 -12.88 31.63 9.43
CA ALA A 13 -13.57 30.64 8.61
C ALA A 13 -15.06 30.49 8.98
N ALA A 14 -15.50 30.89 10.17
CA ALA A 14 -16.92 30.96 10.49
C ALA A 14 -17.67 31.94 9.58
N SER A 15 -17.02 33.02 9.13
CA SER A 15 -17.59 34.01 8.21
C SER A 15 -17.06 33.84 6.77
N PRO A 16 -17.89 33.41 5.80
CA PRO A 16 -17.45 33.21 4.41
C PRO A 16 -16.86 34.48 3.79
N ARG A 17 -17.45 35.64 4.10
CA ARG A 17 -17.00 36.95 3.57
C ARG A 17 -15.67 37.38 4.19
N ALA A 18 -15.46 37.14 5.48
CA ALA A 18 -14.20 37.49 6.14
C ALA A 18 -13.06 36.58 5.65
N PHE A 19 -13.31 35.27 5.58
CA PHE A 19 -12.34 34.30 5.08
C PHE A 19 -11.94 34.58 3.63
N GLY A 20 -12.91 34.88 2.75
CA GLY A 20 -12.64 35.16 1.34
C GLY A 20 -11.82 36.44 1.07
N LYS A 21 -11.70 37.33 2.06
CA LYS A 21 -10.91 38.57 1.99
C LYS A 21 -9.49 38.43 2.53
N LEU A 22 -9.08 37.23 2.96
CA LEU A 22 -7.71 36.99 3.39
C LEU A 22 -6.71 37.34 2.27
N PRO A 23 -5.66 38.14 2.54
CA PRO A 23 -4.63 38.45 1.55
C PRO A 23 -4.00 37.20 0.94
N ALA A 24 -3.81 36.15 1.76
CA ALA A 24 -3.32 34.84 1.33
C ALA A 24 -4.20 34.13 0.28
N LEU A 25 -5.46 34.56 0.11
CA LEU A 25 -6.42 34.01 -0.86
C LEU A 25 -6.68 34.95 -2.04
N ALA A 26 -5.91 36.03 -2.17
CA ALA A 26 -6.01 36.95 -3.29
C ALA A 26 -5.71 36.23 -4.61
N GLY A 27 -6.62 36.37 -5.58
CA GLY A 27 -6.54 35.69 -6.88
C GLY A 27 -7.00 34.23 -6.87
N SER A 28 -7.33 33.64 -5.71
CA SER A 28 -7.78 32.25 -5.63
C SER A 28 -9.23 32.07 -6.08
N PRO A 29 -9.56 31.02 -6.84
CA PRO A 29 -10.91 30.75 -7.29
C PRO A 29 -11.86 30.39 -6.14
N ALA A 30 -13.17 30.58 -6.37
CA ALA A 30 -14.20 30.32 -5.35
C ALA A 30 -14.16 28.88 -4.82
N ALA A 31 -13.92 27.89 -5.69
CA ALA A 31 -13.79 26.49 -5.31
C ALA A 31 -12.64 26.26 -4.31
N PHE A 32 -11.48 26.87 -4.53
CA PHE A 32 -10.34 26.77 -3.61
C PHE A 32 -10.66 27.44 -2.27
N ARG A 33 -11.21 28.66 -2.28
CA ARG A 33 -11.58 29.38 -1.05
C ARG A 33 -12.60 28.60 -0.22
N PHE A 34 -13.56 27.95 -0.87
CA PHE A 34 -14.52 27.08 -0.21
C PHE A 34 -13.85 25.86 0.43
N ALA A 35 -13.01 25.14 -0.31
CA ALA A 35 -12.28 23.98 0.21
C ALA A 35 -11.35 24.35 1.37
N ALA A 36 -10.57 25.43 1.23
CA ALA A 36 -9.69 25.96 2.27
C ALA A 36 -10.46 26.35 3.53
N ARG A 37 -11.65 26.93 3.38
CA ARG A 37 -12.55 27.23 4.50
C ARG A 37 -13.04 25.97 5.21
N LEU A 38 -13.44 24.95 4.46
CA LEU A 38 -13.86 23.67 5.03
C LEU A 38 -12.73 23.00 5.80
N LEU A 39 -11.51 23.00 5.25
CA LEU A 39 -10.32 22.53 5.94
C LEU A 39 -10.11 23.33 7.23
N ALA A 40 -10.15 24.67 7.18
CA ALA A 40 -9.94 25.52 8.35
C ALA A 40 -10.96 25.29 9.49
N LEU A 41 -12.17 24.83 9.17
CA LEU A 41 -13.21 24.50 10.15
C LEU A 41 -13.10 23.08 10.74
N ASN A 42 -12.48 22.14 10.02
CA ASN A 42 -12.53 20.71 10.37
C ASN A 42 -11.15 20.10 10.68
N TRP A 43 -10.06 20.81 10.39
CA TRP A 43 -8.69 20.35 10.62
C TRP A 43 -8.36 20.31 12.11
N ARG A 44 -7.83 19.18 12.58
CA ARG A 44 -7.60 18.92 14.01
C ARG A 44 -6.16 18.59 14.36
N ALA A 45 -5.48 17.73 13.61
CA ALA A 45 -4.13 17.27 13.92
C ALA A 45 -3.11 17.87 12.94
N GLY A 46 -2.01 18.40 13.47
CA GLY A 46 -0.93 18.97 12.67
C GLY A 46 -1.31 20.25 11.93
N SER A 47 -0.64 20.54 10.81
CA SER A 47 -1.00 21.68 9.96
C SER A 47 -0.84 21.39 8.47
N LEU A 48 -1.55 22.14 7.64
CA LEU A 48 -1.44 22.12 6.19
C LEU A 48 -1.30 23.56 5.68
N THR A 49 -0.19 23.85 5.02
CA THR A 49 0.11 25.15 4.43
C THR A 49 -0.10 25.11 2.93
N PHE A 50 -0.87 26.04 2.40
CA PHE A 50 -1.02 26.25 0.96
C PHE A 50 -0.27 27.49 0.52
N VAL A 51 0.58 27.36 -0.49
CA VAL A 51 1.21 28.48 -1.20
C VAL A 51 0.50 28.67 -2.53
N THR A 52 -0.11 29.83 -2.74
CA THR A 52 -0.83 30.14 -3.98
C THR A 52 0.13 30.58 -5.09
N PRO A 53 -0.31 30.55 -6.37
CA PRO A 53 0.49 31.12 -7.47
C PRO A 53 0.81 32.61 -7.31
N SER A 54 0.01 33.34 -6.53
CA SER A 54 0.25 34.76 -6.18
C SER A 54 1.28 34.95 -5.06
N GLY A 55 1.85 33.87 -4.51
CA GLY A 55 2.80 33.90 -3.39
C GLY A 55 2.15 34.02 -2.01
N GLY A 56 0.81 33.98 -1.93
CA GLY A 56 0.08 34.01 -0.67
C GLY A 56 0.21 32.69 0.09
N GLU A 57 0.48 32.74 1.39
CA GLU A 57 0.56 31.55 2.24
C GLU A 57 -0.63 31.47 3.21
N LEU A 58 -1.37 30.36 3.12
CA LEU A 58 -2.46 30.05 4.03
C LEU A 58 -2.09 28.81 4.86
N ARG A 59 -1.79 29.00 6.15
CA ARG A 59 -1.54 27.90 7.09
C ARG A 59 -2.79 27.54 7.87
N ILE A 60 -3.27 26.32 7.68
CA ILE A 60 -4.38 25.73 8.45
C ILE A 60 -3.77 24.87 9.55
N LYS A 61 -3.96 25.23 10.82
CA LYS A 61 -3.39 24.52 11.96
C LYS A 61 -4.50 24.02 12.89
N GLY A 62 -4.39 22.75 13.27
CA GLY A 62 -5.26 22.12 14.25
C GLY A 62 -4.78 22.30 15.69
N GLY A 63 -5.61 21.91 16.66
CA GLY A 63 -5.28 21.97 18.08
C GLY A 63 -4.42 20.81 18.58
N ASP A 64 -4.45 19.67 17.90
CA ASP A 64 -3.73 18.47 18.31
C ASP A 64 -2.36 18.38 17.62
N PRO A 65 -1.34 17.77 18.26
CA PRO A 65 -0.07 17.46 17.62
C PRO A 65 -0.25 16.63 16.34
N GLY A 66 0.62 16.84 15.36
CA GLY A 66 0.60 16.10 14.11
C GLY A 66 1.64 16.62 13.13
N VAL A 67 1.59 16.12 11.89
CA VAL A 67 2.56 16.45 10.84
C VAL A 67 2.22 17.80 10.19
N ASP A 68 3.26 18.54 9.82
CA ASP A 68 3.15 19.79 9.07
C ASP A 68 3.35 19.53 7.57
N GLY A 69 2.27 19.58 6.80
CA GLY A 69 2.30 19.47 5.33
C GLY A 69 2.37 20.84 4.64
N ARG A 70 3.03 20.91 3.48
CA ARG A 70 3.09 22.12 2.65
C ARG A 70 2.79 21.80 1.18
N ILE A 71 1.74 22.41 0.63
CA ILE A 71 1.36 22.28 -0.78
C ILE A 71 1.67 23.59 -1.50
N VAL A 72 2.47 23.51 -2.56
CA VAL A 72 2.75 24.59 -3.49
C VAL A 72 1.85 24.44 -4.70
N ILE A 73 0.92 25.38 -4.88
CA ILE A 73 -0.05 25.33 -5.98
C ILE A 73 0.54 26.09 -7.16
N HIS A 74 0.71 25.40 -8.29
CA HIS A 74 1.09 26.02 -9.56
C HIS A 74 -0.14 26.41 -10.38
N ASP A 75 -1.19 25.60 -10.33
CA ASP A 75 -2.42 25.81 -11.09
C ASP A 75 -3.66 25.28 -10.36
N PHE A 76 -4.66 26.14 -10.15
CA PHE A 76 -5.91 25.76 -9.49
C PHE A 76 -6.79 24.77 -10.29
N ARG A 77 -6.42 24.37 -11.50
CA ARG A 77 -7.05 23.26 -12.23
C ARG A 77 -7.12 21.97 -11.38
N PHE A 78 -6.19 21.75 -10.46
CA PHE A 78 -6.23 20.58 -9.56
C PHE A 78 -7.51 20.52 -8.72
N MET A 79 -8.08 21.68 -8.35
CA MET A 79 -9.34 21.73 -7.59
C MET A 79 -10.51 21.15 -8.38
N ARG A 80 -10.52 21.33 -9.71
CA ARG A 80 -11.54 20.71 -10.57
C ARG A 80 -11.39 19.19 -10.56
N ARG A 81 -10.17 18.68 -10.56
CA ARG A 81 -9.89 17.23 -10.45
C ARG A 81 -10.36 16.68 -9.12
N VAL A 82 -10.01 17.34 -8.01
CA VAL A 82 -10.44 16.94 -6.66
C VAL A 82 -11.96 16.94 -6.53
N LEU A 83 -12.66 17.97 -7.04
CA LEU A 83 -14.12 18.00 -7.02
C LEU A 83 -14.75 16.89 -7.88
N ALA A 84 -14.13 16.54 -9.01
CA ALA A 84 -14.64 15.49 -9.90
C ALA A 84 -14.37 14.08 -9.35
N ALA A 85 -13.15 13.82 -8.88
CA ALA A 85 -12.62 12.47 -8.64
C ALA A 85 -12.05 12.26 -7.22
N GLY A 86 -12.19 13.23 -6.30
CA GLY A 86 -11.75 13.08 -4.91
C GLY A 86 -10.23 12.91 -4.76
N ASP A 87 -9.84 11.85 -4.06
CA ASP A 87 -8.45 11.43 -3.84
C ASP A 87 -7.70 11.11 -5.14
N ILE A 88 -8.36 10.44 -6.09
CA ILE A 88 -7.80 10.20 -7.43
C ILE A 88 -7.49 11.53 -8.12
N GLY A 89 -8.39 12.50 -8.00
CA GLY A 89 -8.20 13.83 -8.59
C GLY A 89 -7.06 14.62 -7.94
N PHE A 90 -6.85 14.44 -6.63
CA PHE A 90 -5.75 15.03 -5.90
C PHE A 90 -4.39 14.50 -6.41
N ALA A 91 -4.29 13.17 -6.56
CA ALA A 91 -3.11 12.51 -7.12
C ALA A 91 -2.86 12.91 -8.58
N GLU A 92 -3.90 12.96 -9.41
CA GLU A 92 -3.79 13.37 -10.81
C GLU A 92 -3.32 14.82 -10.97
N GLY A 93 -3.67 15.71 -10.02
CA GLY A 93 -3.15 17.07 -9.97
C GLY A 93 -1.65 17.11 -9.71
N TYR A 94 -1.14 16.27 -8.80
CA TYR A 94 0.29 16.14 -8.53
C TYR A 94 1.02 15.61 -9.77
N MET A 95 0.53 14.52 -10.36
CA MET A 95 1.08 13.91 -11.57
C MET A 95 1.06 14.84 -12.80
N ALA A 96 0.16 15.82 -12.81
CA ALA A 96 0.06 16.83 -13.87
C ALA A 96 0.91 18.08 -13.61
N GLY A 97 1.60 18.16 -12.46
CA GLY A 97 2.38 19.33 -12.05
C GLY A 97 1.51 20.55 -11.68
N GLU A 98 0.23 20.35 -11.39
CA GLU A 98 -0.68 21.44 -11.01
C GLU A 98 -0.46 21.88 -9.55
N TRP A 99 0.10 20.99 -8.73
CA TRP A 99 0.64 21.30 -7.41
C TRP A 99 1.84 20.41 -7.11
N ASP A 100 2.70 20.87 -6.22
CA ASP A 100 3.89 20.15 -5.75
C ASP A 100 4.09 20.36 -4.24
N THR A 101 5.10 19.71 -3.67
CA THR A 101 5.41 19.77 -2.24
C THR A 101 6.89 19.46 -2.00
N PRO A 102 7.54 20.11 -1.02
CA PRO A 102 8.89 19.72 -0.61
C PRO A 102 8.91 18.35 0.09
N ASP A 103 7.77 17.89 0.63
CA ASP A 103 7.64 16.60 1.32
C ASP A 103 6.24 16.02 1.08
N LEU A 104 6.17 15.01 0.22
CA LEU A 104 4.91 14.39 -0.17
C LEU A 104 4.33 13.50 0.93
N SER A 105 5.19 12.77 1.63
CA SER A 105 4.81 11.92 2.76
C SER A 105 4.23 12.76 3.91
N ALA A 106 4.81 13.93 4.20
CA ALA A 106 4.27 14.83 5.21
C ALA A 106 2.88 15.36 4.85
N VAL A 107 2.67 15.77 3.59
CA VAL A 107 1.35 16.22 3.11
C VAL A 107 0.32 15.09 3.23
N LEU A 108 0.65 13.89 2.75
CA LEU A 108 -0.28 12.76 2.75
C LEU A 108 -0.55 12.26 4.18
N CYS A 109 0.44 12.26 5.08
CA CYS A 109 0.24 11.98 6.50
C CYS A 109 -0.70 13.00 7.15
N ALA A 110 -0.46 14.30 6.93
CA ALA A 110 -1.27 15.36 7.50
C ALA A 110 -2.73 15.27 7.03
N VAL A 111 -2.95 14.98 5.74
CA VAL A 111 -4.29 14.73 5.18
C VAL A 111 -4.92 13.47 5.78
N SER A 112 -4.16 12.37 5.86
CA SER A 112 -4.62 11.07 6.38
C SER A 112 -5.09 11.15 7.84
N MET A 113 -4.34 11.85 8.70
CA MET A 113 -4.69 12.09 10.11
C MET A 113 -6.03 12.84 10.29
N ASN A 114 -6.43 13.62 9.29
CA ASN A 114 -7.68 14.40 9.31
C ASN A 114 -8.77 13.78 8.41
N PHE A 115 -8.47 12.69 7.71
CA PHE A 115 -9.29 12.19 6.60
C PHE A 115 -10.69 11.80 7.04
N ASP A 116 -10.90 11.14 8.18
CA ASP A 116 -12.24 10.67 8.58
C ASP A 116 -13.24 11.82 8.84
N ARG A 117 -12.74 12.99 9.26
CA ARG A 117 -13.54 14.20 9.43
C ARG A 117 -13.82 14.90 8.11
N LEU A 118 -12.82 14.84 7.24
CA LEU A 118 -12.86 15.43 5.92
C LEU A 118 -13.65 14.56 4.92
N ALA A 119 -13.76 13.25 5.16
CA ALA A 119 -14.27 12.26 4.22
C ALA A 119 -15.65 12.62 3.66
N ARG A 120 -16.53 13.25 4.46
CA ARG A 120 -17.84 13.73 4.00
C ARG A 120 -17.76 14.73 2.83
N PHE A 121 -16.63 15.42 2.68
CA PHE A 121 -16.39 16.46 1.68
C PHE A 121 -15.48 16.02 0.52
N PHE A 122 -14.72 14.92 0.68
CA PHE A 122 -13.79 14.40 -0.34
C PHE A 122 -14.40 13.29 -1.23
N LEU A 123 -15.71 13.06 -1.14
CA LEU A 123 -16.39 11.95 -1.85
C LEU A 123 -16.57 12.15 -3.37
N GLY A 124 -16.01 13.20 -3.98
CA GLY A 124 -16.06 13.43 -5.43
C GLY A 124 -17.48 13.43 -6.03
N ASN A 125 -17.59 13.36 -7.35
CA ASN A 125 -18.88 13.22 -8.03
C ASN A 125 -19.35 11.75 -8.01
N PRO A 126 -20.58 11.43 -7.54
CA PRO A 126 -21.12 10.07 -7.54
C PRO A 126 -21.06 9.34 -8.89
N LEU A 127 -21.20 10.06 -10.01
CA LEU A 127 -21.10 9.46 -11.35
C LEU A 127 -19.68 9.01 -11.68
N VAL A 128 -18.67 9.84 -11.38
CA VAL A 128 -17.25 9.48 -11.60
C VAL A 128 -16.86 8.31 -10.71
N ARG A 129 -17.35 8.29 -9.47
CA ARG A 129 -17.19 7.15 -8.57
C ARG A 129 -17.80 5.87 -9.13
N ALA A 130 -19.02 5.95 -9.69
CA ALA A 130 -19.66 4.81 -10.32
C ALA A 130 -18.85 4.30 -11.53
N VAL A 131 -18.34 5.20 -12.38
CA VAL A 131 -17.48 4.85 -13.51
C VAL A 131 -16.20 4.17 -13.05
N ASN A 132 -15.49 4.73 -12.06
CA ASN A 132 -14.26 4.11 -11.53
C ASN A 132 -14.55 2.76 -10.86
N PHE A 133 -15.67 2.64 -10.15
CA PHE A 133 -16.12 1.39 -9.54
C PHE A 133 -16.46 0.31 -10.59
N ILE A 134 -17.17 0.68 -11.66
CA ILE A 134 -17.45 -0.21 -12.79
C ILE A 134 -16.14 -0.63 -13.47
N GLY A 135 -15.25 0.32 -13.75
CA GLY A 135 -13.92 0.06 -14.30
C GLY A 135 -13.15 -0.94 -13.46
N HIS A 136 -13.09 -0.73 -12.13
CA HIS A 136 -12.46 -1.67 -11.20
C HIS A 136 -13.09 -3.08 -11.26
N ASN A 137 -14.42 -3.19 -11.32
CA ASN A 137 -15.10 -4.48 -11.44
C ASN A 137 -14.76 -5.23 -12.75
N LEU A 138 -14.33 -4.54 -13.80
CA LEU A 138 -13.84 -5.17 -15.05
C LEU A 138 -12.45 -5.81 -14.89
N HIS A 139 -11.71 -5.48 -13.82
CA HIS A 139 -10.42 -6.07 -13.46
C HIS A 139 -10.57 -7.24 -12.47
N ALA A 140 -11.67 -7.99 -12.52
CA ALA A 140 -11.91 -9.11 -11.62
C ALA A 140 -10.82 -10.21 -11.69
N ASN A 141 -10.36 -10.69 -10.52
CA ASN A 141 -9.30 -11.69 -10.36
C ASN A 141 -9.73 -13.15 -10.65
N THR A 142 -10.48 -13.34 -11.74
CA THR A 142 -10.61 -14.67 -12.39
C THR A 142 -9.24 -15.21 -12.78
N ARG A 143 -9.07 -16.49 -13.12
CA ARG A 143 -7.76 -17.02 -13.58
C ARG A 143 -7.11 -16.18 -14.68
N LYS A 144 -7.89 -15.82 -15.71
CA LYS A 144 -7.43 -14.94 -16.80
C LYS A 144 -7.18 -13.51 -16.32
N GLY A 145 -8.03 -12.99 -15.44
CA GLY A 145 -7.90 -11.65 -14.87
C GLY A 145 -6.68 -11.49 -13.95
N SER A 146 -6.43 -12.43 -13.03
CA SER A 146 -5.25 -12.46 -12.17
C SER A 146 -3.96 -12.42 -12.99
N ARG A 147 -3.87 -13.25 -14.05
CA ARG A 147 -2.73 -13.19 -14.97
C ARG A 147 -2.59 -11.81 -15.62
N LYS A 148 -3.68 -11.23 -16.14
CA LYS A 148 -3.66 -9.90 -16.76
C LYS A 148 -3.24 -8.78 -15.78
N ASN A 149 -3.76 -8.79 -14.56
CA ASN A 149 -3.47 -7.78 -13.55
C ASN A 149 -2.02 -7.89 -13.05
N ILE A 150 -1.52 -9.13 -12.85
CA ILE A 150 -0.12 -9.39 -12.50
C ILE A 150 0.80 -8.99 -13.64
N HIS A 151 0.50 -9.36 -14.89
CA HIS A 151 1.25 -8.88 -16.05
C HIS A 151 1.31 -7.35 -16.07
N ALA A 152 0.17 -6.65 -16.06
CA ALA A 152 0.15 -5.18 -16.12
C ALA A 152 0.96 -4.48 -15.02
N HIS A 153 1.08 -5.07 -13.82
CA HIS A 153 1.89 -4.53 -12.72
C HIS A 153 3.38 -4.89 -12.83
N TYR A 154 3.71 -6.13 -13.22
CA TYR A 154 5.09 -6.58 -13.38
C TYR A 154 5.67 -6.33 -14.79
N ASP A 155 4.89 -5.81 -15.73
CA ASP A 155 5.32 -5.36 -17.06
C ASP A 155 6.37 -4.21 -16.97
N LEU A 156 6.53 -3.59 -15.80
CA LEU A 156 7.64 -2.67 -15.53
C LEU A 156 9.01 -3.36 -15.63
N GLY A 157 9.04 -4.68 -15.43
CA GLY A 157 10.21 -5.50 -15.64
C GLY A 157 11.15 -5.57 -14.44
N ASN A 158 11.89 -6.68 -14.31
CA ASN A 158 12.99 -6.81 -13.35
C ASN A 158 14.01 -5.65 -13.41
N ALA A 159 14.23 -5.09 -14.61
CA ALA A 159 15.14 -3.96 -14.82
C ALA A 159 14.73 -2.72 -14.00
N PHE A 160 13.43 -2.42 -13.95
CA PHE A 160 12.89 -1.31 -13.16
C PHE A 160 13.04 -1.55 -11.66
N TYR A 161 12.52 -2.69 -11.16
CA TYR A 161 12.50 -2.99 -9.73
C TYR A 161 13.92 -3.11 -9.14
N SER A 162 14.87 -3.64 -9.91
CA SER A 162 16.27 -3.78 -9.48
C SER A 162 17.01 -2.45 -9.26
N GLN A 163 16.49 -1.32 -9.75
CA GLN A 163 17.10 -0.01 -9.54
C GLN A 163 16.94 0.49 -8.10
N TRP A 164 15.87 0.10 -7.40
CA TRP A 164 15.49 0.72 -6.12
C TRP A 164 15.10 -0.28 -5.03
N LEU A 165 14.71 -1.51 -5.37
CA LEU A 165 14.61 -2.57 -4.36
C LEU A 165 15.98 -2.92 -3.80
N ASP A 166 15.98 -3.53 -2.62
CA ASP A 166 17.20 -4.13 -2.08
C ASP A 166 17.65 -5.34 -2.90
N ARG A 167 18.88 -5.82 -2.67
CA ARG A 167 19.48 -6.91 -3.46
C ARG A 167 18.69 -8.22 -3.41
N THR A 168 17.84 -8.40 -2.39
CA THR A 168 16.96 -9.58 -2.31
C THR A 168 15.79 -9.51 -3.29
N MET A 169 15.57 -8.41 -4.01
CA MET A 169 14.44 -8.22 -4.92
C MET A 169 13.11 -8.49 -4.22
N THR A 170 12.96 -7.97 -2.99
CA THR A 170 11.79 -8.23 -2.16
C THR A 170 10.85 -7.04 -2.18
N TYR A 171 9.68 -7.21 -2.81
CA TYR A 171 8.64 -6.20 -2.86
C TYR A 171 7.50 -6.53 -1.90
N SER A 172 7.82 -6.47 -0.60
CA SER A 172 6.89 -6.59 0.52
C SER A 172 7.51 -5.95 1.76
N SER A 173 6.72 -5.64 2.78
CA SER A 173 7.18 -5.03 4.03
C SER A 173 8.37 -5.77 4.62
N ALA A 174 9.43 -5.06 4.99
CA ALA A 174 10.47 -5.60 5.86
C ALA A 174 9.98 -5.64 7.31
N ARG A 175 10.76 -6.26 8.20
CA ARG A 175 10.55 -6.24 9.64
C ARG A 175 11.83 -5.81 10.35
N TYR A 176 11.81 -4.65 10.97
CA TYR A 176 12.99 -4.03 11.59
C TYR A 176 13.08 -4.44 13.06
N GLU A 177 14.26 -4.84 13.51
CA GLU A 177 14.50 -5.14 14.93
C GLU A 177 15.14 -3.97 15.68
N ARG A 178 15.75 -3.04 14.93
CA ARG A 178 16.40 -1.84 15.46
C ARG A 178 16.34 -0.69 14.46
N PRO A 179 16.37 0.58 14.91
CA PRO A 179 16.45 1.73 14.02
C PRO A 179 17.67 1.66 13.11
N ARG A 180 17.51 2.08 11.85
CA ARG A 180 18.57 2.12 10.82
C ARG A 180 19.20 0.76 10.49
N GLN A 181 18.49 -0.34 10.76
CA GLN A 181 18.92 -1.65 10.27
C GLN A 181 18.87 -1.69 8.73
N PRO A 182 19.85 -2.29 8.05
CA PRO A 182 19.82 -2.44 6.59
C PRO A 182 18.56 -3.15 6.12
N LEU A 183 17.98 -2.67 5.01
CA LEU A 183 16.73 -3.22 4.46
C LEU A 183 16.83 -4.72 4.22
N GLU A 184 17.94 -5.20 3.64
CA GLU A 184 18.22 -6.61 3.36
C GLU A 184 18.14 -7.50 4.62
N GLU A 185 18.69 -7.02 5.74
CA GLU A 185 18.60 -7.72 7.03
C GLU A 185 17.15 -7.75 7.54
N ALA A 186 16.45 -6.62 7.44
CA ALA A 186 15.06 -6.51 7.84
C ALA A 186 14.11 -7.37 6.96
N GLN A 187 14.43 -7.56 5.67
CA GLN A 187 13.72 -8.52 4.82
C GLN A 187 13.89 -9.95 5.34
N THR A 188 15.12 -10.31 5.72
CA THR A 188 15.43 -11.64 6.28
C THR A 188 14.75 -11.87 7.62
N ASN A 189 14.67 -10.85 8.47
CA ASN A 189 13.96 -10.88 9.74
C ASN A 189 12.47 -11.14 9.56
N LYS A 190 11.84 -10.57 8.52
CA LYS A 190 10.45 -10.89 8.15
C LYS A 190 10.29 -12.39 7.91
N TYR A 191 11.19 -13.01 7.15
CA TYR A 191 11.10 -14.42 6.76
C TYR A 191 11.28 -15.33 7.96
N ARG A 192 12.25 -15.00 8.83
CA ARG A 192 12.49 -15.69 10.09
C ARG A 192 11.26 -15.65 10.99
N SER A 193 10.67 -14.47 11.17
CA SER A 193 9.45 -14.30 11.96
C SER A 193 8.27 -15.11 11.39
N LEU A 194 8.06 -15.10 10.07
CA LEU A 194 7.01 -15.89 9.43
C LEU A 194 7.22 -17.40 9.63
N ALA A 195 8.46 -17.87 9.42
CA ALA A 195 8.84 -19.27 9.60
C ALA A 195 8.65 -19.73 11.06
N GLN A 196 9.02 -18.90 12.04
CA GLN A 196 8.78 -19.15 13.45
C GLN A 196 7.27 -19.21 13.78
N GLY A 197 6.49 -18.25 13.26
CA GLY A 197 5.05 -18.18 13.49
C GLY A 197 4.29 -19.41 12.99
N MET A 198 4.77 -20.06 11.93
CA MET A 198 4.21 -21.33 11.44
C MET A 198 4.97 -22.57 11.92
N GLU A 199 5.95 -22.44 12.83
CA GLU A 199 6.79 -23.56 13.31
C GLU A 199 7.39 -24.37 12.14
N LEU A 200 7.98 -23.68 11.15
CA LEU A 200 8.69 -24.32 10.05
C LEU A 200 9.97 -24.99 10.56
N GLY A 201 10.31 -26.14 9.98
CA GLY A 201 11.45 -26.95 10.40
C GLY A 201 12.04 -27.72 9.22
N PRO A 202 13.24 -28.32 9.37
CA PRO A 202 14.03 -28.89 8.27
C PRO A 202 13.39 -30.10 7.59
N ASN A 203 12.49 -30.80 8.28
CA ASN A 203 11.81 -31.98 7.74
C ASN A 203 10.46 -31.65 7.09
N HIS A 204 10.01 -30.40 7.16
CA HIS A 204 8.73 -29.99 6.60
C HIS A 204 8.81 -29.75 5.09
N SER A 205 7.75 -30.16 4.41
CA SER A 205 7.36 -29.64 3.10
C SER A 205 6.59 -28.33 3.27
N VAL A 206 6.95 -27.30 2.50
CA VAL A 206 6.30 -25.99 2.53
C VAL A 206 5.89 -25.53 1.14
N LEU A 207 4.63 -25.14 1.00
CA LEU A 207 4.13 -24.45 -0.19
C LEU A 207 4.22 -22.93 0.05
N GLU A 208 4.92 -22.21 -0.81
CA GLU A 208 4.90 -20.74 -0.83
C GLU A 208 3.98 -20.26 -1.97
N ILE A 209 2.81 -19.72 -1.60
CA ILE A 209 1.83 -19.15 -2.52
C ILE A 209 2.25 -17.73 -2.90
N GLY A 210 2.60 -17.53 -4.18
CA GLY A 210 3.06 -16.23 -4.67
C GLY A 210 4.51 -15.96 -4.27
N CYS A 211 5.44 -16.79 -4.73
CA CYS A 211 6.84 -16.77 -4.26
C CYS A 211 7.67 -15.56 -4.71
N GLY A 212 7.10 -14.67 -5.52
CA GLY A 212 7.81 -13.53 -6.08
C GLY A 212 9.12 -13.95 -6.76
N TRP A 213 10.19 -13.22 -6.46
CA TRP A 213 11.56 -13.51 -6.90
C TRP A 213 12.27 -14.61 -6.08
N GLY A 214 11.56 -15.37 -5.25
CA GLY A 214 12.07 -16.54 -4.54
C GLY A 214 12.86 -16.24 -3.25
N GLY A 215 12.68 -15.05 -2.66
CA GLY A 215 13.41 -14.65 -1.44
C GLY A 215 13.09 -15.53 -0.22
N PHE A 216 11.81 -15.78 0.06
CA PHE A 216 11.43 -16.69 1.15
C PHE A 216 11.75 -18.16 0.81
N ALA A 217 11.57 -18.58 -0.44
CA ALA A 217 11.98 -19.92 -0.87
C ALA A 217 13.47 -20.20 -0.63
N GLU A 218 14.35 -19.24 -0.96
CA GLU A 218 15.78 -19.33 -0.64
C GLU A 218 15.99 -19.44 0.88
N PHE A 219 15.39 -18.53 1.66
CA PHE A 219 15.50 -18.54 3.12
C PHE A 219 15.05 -19.87 3.74
N ALA A 220 13.86 -20.36 3.39
CA ALA A 220 13.29 -21.57 3.94
C ALA A 220 14.11 -22.82 3.59
N ALA A 221 14.65 -22.89 2.37
CA ALA A 221 15.48 -24.01 1.94
C ALA A 221 16.89 -23.96 2.57
N LYS A 222 17.50 -22.78 2.63
CA LYS A 222 18.90 -22.59 3.05
C LYS A 222 19.07 -22.50 4.56
N GLU A 223 18.29 -21.63 5.21
CA GLU A 223 18.44 -21.32 6.64
C GLU A 223 17.65 -22.29 7.53
N VAL A 224 16.48 -22.73 7.08
CA VAL A 224 15.64 -23.67 7.85
C VAL A 224 15.85 -25.12 7.42
N GLY A 225 16.27 -25.36 6.17
CA GLY A 225 16.45 -26.69 5.61
C GLY A 225 15.17 -27.34 5.07
N ALA A 226 14.06 -26.61 4.98
CA ALA A 226 12.77 -27.15 4.54
C ALA A 226 12.76 -27.53 3.05
N LYS A 227 11.82 -28.38 2.65
CA LYS A 227 11.55 -28.68 1.22
C LYS A 227 10.50 -27.71 0.70
N VAL A 228 10.88 -26.81 -0.19
CA VAL A 228 10.04 -25.71 -0.67
C VAL A 228 9.45 -26.00 -2.04
N THR A 229 8.16 -25.77 -2.20
CA THR A 229 7.51 -25.58 -3.50
C THR A 229 7.02 -24.13 -3.56
N GLY A 230 7.73 -23.28 -4.30
CA GLY A 230 7.31 -21.91 -4.58
C GLY A 230 6.46 -21.86 -5.85
N ILE A 231 5.38 -21.11 -5.84
CA ILE A 231 4.52 -20.93 -7.02
C ILE A 231 4.36 -19.46 -7.39
N THR A 232 4.35 -19.20 -8.69
CA THR A 232 4.01 -17.88 -9.24
C THR A 232 3.22 -18.04 -10.53
N ILE A 233 2.56 -16.96 -10.96
CA ILE A 233 1.93 -16.86 -12.29
C ILE A 233 2.59 -15.81 -13.18
N SER A 234 3.69 -15.19 -12.72
CA SER A 234 4.49 -14.23 -13.49
C SER A 234 5.74 -14.90 -14.06
N GLN A 235 5.89 -14.84 -15.39
CA GLN A 235 7.04 -15.41 -16.10
C GLN A 235 8.37 -14.82 -15.63
N GLU A 236 8.44 -13.50 -15.45
CA GLU A 236 9.68 -12.85 -15.02
C GLU A 236 10.10 -13.27 -13.60
N GLN A 237 9.13 -13.41 -12.70
CA GLN A 237 9.38 -13.88 -11.33
C GLN A 237 9.81 -15.34 -11.33
N PHE A 238 9.16 -16.19 -12.14
CA PHE A 238 9.53 -17.59 -12.28
C PHE A 238 10.97 -17.75 -12.77
N ASP A 239 11.34 -17.06 -13.84
CA ASP A 239 12.68 -17.16 -14.42
C ASP A 239 13.74 -16.66 -13.43
N PHE A 240 13.47 -15.55 -12.73
CA PHE A 240 14.37 -15.02 -11.72
C PHE A 240 14.50 -15.97 -10.51
N ALA A 241 13.38 -16.41 -9.95
CA ALA A 241 13.38 -17.27 -8.76
C ALA A 241 14.05 -18.62 -9.07
N LYS A 242 13.77 -19.21 -10.23
CA LYS A 242 14.41 -20.46 -10.68
C LYS A 242 15.93 -20.28 -10.83
N LYS A 243 16.37 -19.17 -11.42
CA LYS A 243 17.80 -18.84 -11.53
C LYS A 243 18.44 -18.66 -10.15
N ARG A 244 17.82 -17.88 -9.26
CA ARG A 244 18.28 -17.69 -7.87
C ARG A 244 18.46 -19.02 -7.13
N ILE A 245 17.47 -19.90 -7.17
CA ILE A 245 17.52 -21.20 -6.49
C ILE A 245 18.64 -22.08 -7.05
N PHE A 246 18.85 -22.06 -8.38
CA PHE A 246 19.96 -22.78 -9.02
C PHE A 246 21.33 -22.23 -8.61
N GLU A 247 21.52 -20.91 -8.67
CA GLU A 247 22.79 -20.25 -8.33
C GLU A 247 23.19 -20.43 -6.86
N GLN A 248 22.21 -20.58 -5.96
CA GLN A 248 22.44 -20.89 -4.56
C GLN A 248 22.65 -22.39 -4.27
N GLY A 249 22.59 -23.26 -5.30
CA GLY A 249 22.75 -24.71 -5.14
C GLY A 249 21.58 -25.38 -4.39
N LEU A 250 20.38 -24.81 -4.45
CA LEU A 250 19.22 -25.22 -3.66
C LEU A 250 18.21 -26.08 -4.44
N THR A 251 18.52 -26.50 -5.67
CA THR A 251 17.57 -27.22 -6.55
C THR A 251 17.04 -28.53 -5.96
N GLU A 252 17.79 -29.19 -5.08
CA GLU A 252 17.34 -30.41 -4.37
C GLU A 252 16.37 -30.13 -3.21
N ARG A 253 16.26 -28.87 -2.79
CA ARG A 253 15.45 -28.43 -1.63
C ARG A 253 14.32 -27.49 -2.02
N ALA A 254 14.45 -26.74 -3.11
CA ALA A 254 13.45 -25.77 -3.55
C ALA A 254 13.12 -25.96 -5.03
N GLU A 255 11.82 -26.03 -5.33
CA GLU A 255 11.29 -26.07 -6.69
C GLU A 255 10.37 -24.86 -6.90
N ILE A 256 10.56 -24.16 -8.02
CA ILE A 256 9.68 -23.06 -8.45
C ILE A 256 8.78 -23.57 -9.59
N ARG A 257 7.46 -23.36 -9.47
CA ARG A 257 6.46 -23.78 -10.46
C ARG A 257 5.65 -22.60 -10.97
N MET A 258 5.40 -22.61 -12.28
CA MET A 258 4.48 -21.69 -12.93
C MET A 258 3.05 -22.25 -12.87
N ILE A 259 2.35 -21.99 -11.77
CA ILE A 259 1.01 -22.53 -11.54
C ILE A 259 0.16 -21.56 -10.72
N ASP A 260 -1.12 -21.49 -11.06
CA ASP A 260 -2.10 -20.77 -10.24
C ASP A 260 -2.35 -21.56 -8.94
N TYR A 261 -2.33 -20.87 -7.80
CA TYR A 261 -2.51 -21.49 -6.48
C TYR A 261 -3.79 -22.33 -6.40
N ARG A 262 -4.85 -21.96 -7.14
CA ARG A 262 -6.13 -22.68 -7.19
C ARG A 262 -5.97 -24.10 -7.72
N ASP A 263 -4.98 -24.32 -8.58
CA ASP A 263 -4.78 -25.57 -9.31
C ASP A 263 -3.72 -26.47 -8.66
N VAL A 264 -3.03 -26.00 -7.61
CA VAL A 264 -2.04 -26.78 -6.84
C VAL A 264 -2.66 -28.05 -6.26
N GLN A 265 -1.97 -29.18 -6.38
CA GLN A 265 -2.39 -30.45 -5.80
C GLN A 265 -1.39 -30.90 -4.73
N GLY A 266 -1.80 -31.86 -3.90
CA GLY A 266 -0.95 -32.45 -2.86
C GLY A 266 -1.26 -31.93 -1.46
N SER A 267 -0.39 -32.32 -0.53
CA SER A 267 -0.48 -32.00 0.90
C SER A 267 0.89 -31.52 1.39
N PHE A 268 0.90 -30.44 2.17
CA PHE A 268 2.10 -29.80 2.70
C PHE A 268 2.00 -29.66 4.22
N ASP A 269 3.14 -29.78 4.90
CA ASP A 269 3.20 -29.56 6.35
C ASP A 269 2.97 -28.09 6.69
N ARG A 270 3.46 -27.20 5.81
CA ARG A 270 3.39 -25.75 5.97
C ARG A 270 2.92 -25.04 4.70
N VAL A 271 2.24 -23.90 4.88
CA VAL A 271 1.91 -22.97 3.78
C VAL A 271 2.38 -21.57 4.16
N ALA A 272 3.14 -20.93 3.28
CA ALA A 272 3.51 -19.52 3.38
C ALA A 272 2.80 -18.72 2.29
N SER A 273 2.44 -17.47 2.60
CA SER A 273 1.98 -16.50 1.60
C SER A 273 2.31 -15.10 2.08
N ILE A 274 3.04 -14.33 1.28
CA ILE A 274 3.55 -13.01 1.66
C ILE A 274 3.00 -11.98 0.70
N GLU A 275 2.09 -11.13 1.18
CA GLU A 275 1.50 -9.99 0.45
C GLU A 275 0.97 -10.36 -0.95
N MET A 276 0.41 -11.56 -1.04
CA MET A 276 -0.27 -12.09 -2.23
C MET A 276 -1.79 -11.97 -2.09
N PHE A 277 -2.31 -11.99 -0.86
CA PHE A 277 -3.74 -12.07 -0.56
C PHE A 277 -4.53 -10.86 -1.08
N GLU A 278 -3.91 -9.69 -1.09
CA GLU A 278 -4.42 -8.42 -1.56
C GLU A 278 -4.81 -8.51 -3.04
N ALA A 279 -4.09 -9.31 -3.83
CA ALA A 279 -4.34 -9.54 -5.25
C ALA A 279 -5.42 -10.62 -5.52
N VAL A 280 -5.95 -11.27 -4.49
CA VAL A 280 -7.03 -12.27 -4.63
C VAL A 280 -8.36 -11.58 -4.93
N GLY A 281 -8.65 -10.46 -4.26
CA GLY A 281 -9.92 -9.73 -4.36
C GLY A 281 -11.06 -10.38 -3.55
N GLU A 282 -11.93 -9.54 -3.00
CA GLU A 282 -12.94 -9.93 -1.99
C GLU A 282 -13.78 -11.14 -2.36
N ARG A 283 -14.23 -11.21 -3.62
CA ARG A 283 -15.08 -12.30 -4.12
C ARG A 283 -14.43 -13.69 -4.02
N TYR A 284 -13.10 -13.76 -4.01
CA TYR A 284 -12.34 -15.00 -4.06
C TYR A 284 -11.67 -15.36 -2.73
N TRP A 285 -11.85 -14.56 -1.68
CA TRP A 285 -11.31 -14.86 -0.35
C TRP A 285 -11.75 -16.24 0.20
N PRO A 286 -13.02 -16.67 0.05
CA PRO A 286 -13.41 -18.03 0.47
C PRO A 286 -12.60 -19.10 -0.28
N THR A 287 -12.46 -18.97 -1.61
CA THR A 287 -11.66 -19.91 -2.42
C THR A 287 -10.20 -19.95 -1.99
N TYR A 288 -9.62 -18.81 -1.62
CA TYR A 288 -8.24 -18.72 -1.15
C TYR A 288 -8.03 -19.50 0.15
N PHE A 289 -8.83 -19.24 1.18
CA PHE A 289 -8.67 -19.94 2.46
C PHE A 289 -9.09 -21.41 2.39
N SER A 290 -10.13 -21.75 1.62
CA SER A 290 -10.45 -23.16 1.33
C SER A 290 -9.28 -23.87 0.65
N LYS A 291 -8.55 -23.19 -0.25
CA LYS A 291 -7.39 -23.80 -0.88
C LYS A 291 -6.25 -24.05 0.09
N ILE A 292 -5.95 -23.09 0.96
CA ILE A 292 -4.95 -23.27 2.04
C ILE A 292 -5.34 -24.46 2.92
N GLN A 293 -6.60 -24.54 3.35
CA GLN A 293 -7.07 -25.65 4.16
C GLN A 293 -6.94 -26.99 3.43
N GLN A 294 -7.26 -27.04 2.13
CA GLN A 294 -7.20 -28.26 1.32
C GLN A 294 -5.79 -28.81 1.24
N VAL A 295 -4.80 -27.95 0.98
CA VAL A 295 -3.41 -28.37 0.75
C VAL A 295 -2.60 -28.53 2.03
N LEU A 296 -3.09 -28.09 3.19
CA LEU A 296 -2.46 -28.39 4.47
C LEU A 296 -2.70 -29.84 4.89
N ALA A 297 -1.64 -30.52 5.33
CA ALA A 297 -1.74 -31.79 6.03
C ALA A 297 -2.54 -31.64 7.35
N PRO A 298 -3.16 -32.71 7.88
CA PRO A 298 -3.72 -32.68 9.24
C PRO A 298 -2.68 -32.21 10.27
N GLY A 299 -3.04 -31.26 11.14
CA GLY A 299 -2.10 -30.61 12.07
C GLY A 299 -1.12 -29.62 11.42
N GLY A 300 -1.21 -29.40 10.10
CA GLY A 300 -0.40 -28.45 9.35
C GLY A 300 -0.69 -27.00 9.73
N ARG A 301 0.27 -26.12 9.42
CA ARG A 301 0.20 -24.68 9.78
C ARG A 301 0.47 -23.78 8.60
N ALA A 302 -0.16 -22.60 8.59
CA ALA A 302 0.14 -21.57 7.61
C ALA A 302 0.65 -20.29 8.28
N GLY A 303 1.58 -19.60 7.63
CA GLY A 303 2.01 -18.24 7.96
C GLY A 303 1.66 -17.31 6.82
N LEU A 304 0.82 -16.31 7.07
CA LEU A 304 0.39 -15.34 6.07
C LEU A 304 0.83 -13.93 6.46
N GLN A 305 1.55 -13.23 5.59
CA GLN A 305 1.80 -11.79 5.72
C GLN A 305 0.78 -11.03 4.87
N ILE A 306 -0.06 -10.21 5.50
CA ILE A 306 -1.22 -9.57 4.84
C ILE A 306 -1.29 -8.11 5.29
N ILE A 307 -1.41 -7.21 4.31
CA ILE A 307 -1.79 -5.81 4.52
C ILE A 307 -3.28 -5.77 4.87
N THR A 308 -3.60 -5.16 5.99
CA THR A 308 -4.97 -4.97 6.47
C THR A 308 -5.37 -3.51 6.42
N ILE A 309 -6.67 -3.26 6.36
CA ILE A 309 -7.27 -1.95 6.56
C ILE A 309 -8.08 -1.95 7.86
N ARG A 310 -8.14 -0.81 8.54
CA ARG A 310 -8.88 -0.68 9.81
C ARG A 310 -10.35 -1.10 9.65
N ASP A 311 -10.89 -1.80 10.64
CA ASP A 311 -12.25 -2.34 10.60
C ASP A 311 -13.31 -1.26 10.37
N GLU A 312 -13.17 -0.08 10.99
CA GLU A 312 -14.17 0.99 10.92
C GLU A 312 -14.30 1.62 9.53
N ILE A 313 -13.27 1.50 8.69
CA ILE A 313 -13.24 2.11 7.35
C ILE A 313 -13.41 1.08 6.22
N PHE A 314 -13.38 -0.21 6.54
CA PHE A 314 -13.47 -1.30 5.55
C PHE A 314 -14.73 -1.22 4.69
N ASP A 315 -15.90 -1.01 5.30
CA ASP A 315 -17.18 -0.95 4.58
C ASP A 315 -17.28 0.23 3.60
N ALA A 316 -16.59 1.33 3.88
CA ALA A 316 -16.50 2.45 2.96
C ALA A 316 -15.47 2.17 1.85
N TYR A 317 -14.33 1.58 2.21
CA TYR A 317 -13.26 1.20 1.31
C TYR A 317 -13.73 0.22 0.24
N ARG A 318 -14.40 -0.89 0.61
CA ARG A 318 -14.85 -1.93 -0.32
C ARG A 318 -15.86 -1.46 -1.39
N ARG A 319 -16.49 -0.30 -1.21
CA ARG A 319 -17.53 0.26 -2.09
C ARG A 319 -17.00 1.29 -3.09
N ARG A 320 -15.68 1.54 -3.14
CA ARG A 320 -15.08 2.55 -4.03
C ARG A 320 -13.74 2.07 -4.57
N ALA A 321 -13.43 2.48 -5.80
CA ALA A 321 -12.07 2.36 -6.34
C ALA A 321 -11.25 3.58 -5.90
N ASP A 322 -10.11 3.36 -5.24
CA ASP A 322 -9.18 4.42 -4.85
C ASP A 322 -8.03 4.61 -5.87
N PHE A 323 -7.10 5.52 -5.55
CA PHE A 323 -5.90 5.77 -6.37
C PHE A 323 -5.07 4.50 -6.62
N ILE A 324 -4.88 3.68 -5.58
CA ILE A 324 -4.10 2.43 -5.66
C ILE A 324 -4.75 1.46 -6.62
N GLN A 325 -6.06 1.24 -6.48
CA GLN A 325 -6.82 0.34 -7.35
C GLN A 325 -6.93 0.83 -8.79
N LYS A 326 -6.81 2.14 -9.03
CA LYS A 326 -6.84 2.71 -10.38
C LYS A 326 -5.49 2.63 -11.09
N TYR A 327 -4.39 2.94 -10.40
CA TYR A 327 -3.10 3.17 -11.04
C TYR A 327 -2.03 2.11 -10.74
N ILE A 328 -2.08 1.46 -9.57
CA ILE A 328 -0.98 0.61 -9.09
C ILE A 328 -1.40 -0.86 -9.05
N PHE A 329 -2.47 -1.19 -8.32
CA PHE A 329 -2.95 -2.55 -8.14
C PHE A 329 -4.43 -2.72 -8.55
N PRO A 330 -4.73 -2.77 -9.87
CA PRO A 330 -6.07 -3.07 -10.35
C PRO A 330 -6.57 -4.41 -9.82
N GLY A 331 -7.75 -4.42 -9.21
CA GLY A 331 -8.35 -5.61 -8.59
C GLY A 331 -7.84 -5.92 -7.16
N GLY A 332 -6.91 -5.13 -6.62
CA GLY A 332 -6.45 -5.27 -5.24
C GLY A 332 -7.55 -4.97 -4.23
N MET A 333 -7.61 -5.72 -3.13
CA MET A 333 -8.52 -5.47 -2.01
C MET A 333 -7.85 -5.82 -0.68
N LEU A 334 -7.79 -4.84 0.22
CA LEU A 334 -7.35 -5.03 1.59
C LEU A 334 -8.49 -5.57 2.47
N PRO A 335 -8.29 -6.65 3.23
CA PRO A 335 -9.26 -7.07 4.23
C PRO A 335 -9.11 -6.26 5.52
N SER A 336 -10.18 -6.23 6.31
CA SER A 336 -10.07 -5.91 7.72
C SER A 336 -9.73 -7.17 8.54
N GLU A 337 -9.22 -7.00 9.76
CA GLU A 337 -8.91 -8.14 10.61
C GLU A 337 -10.17 -8.94 11.01
N ALA A 338 -11.29 -8.26 11.26
CA ALA A 338 -12.56 -8.94 11.52
C ALA A 338 -13.03 -9.77 10.32
N ARG A 339 -12.83 -9.27 9.09
CA ARG A 339 -13.11 -10.08 7.88
C ARG A 339 -12.15 -11.24 7.73
N LEU A 340 -10.84 -11.04 7.91
CA LEU A 340 -9.87 -12.15 7.89
C LEU A 340 -10.26 -13.25 8.87
N LYS A 341 -10.66 -12.88 10.09
CA LYS A 341 -11.10 -13.85 11.10
C LYS A 341 -12.33 -14.62 10.63
N SER A 342 -13.32 -13.93 10.07
CA SER A 342 -14.52 -14.55 9.52
C SER A 342 -14.21 -15.54 8.38
N GLU A 343 -13.39 -15.13 7.41
CA GLU A 343 -13.04 -15.96 6.24
C GLU A 343 -12.23 -17.22 6.65
N THR A 344 -11.25 -17.06 7.53
CA THR A 344 -10.44 -18.18 8.02
C THR A 344 -11.25 -19.17 8.86
N THR A 345 -12.13 -18.69 9.73
CA THR A 345 -13.03 -19.57 10.51
C THR A 345 -13.99 -20.33 9.61
N GLN A 346 -14.57 -19.69 8.58
CA GLN A 346 -15.42 -20.37 7.60
C GLN A 346 -14.68 -21.46 6.83
N ALA A 347 -13.39 -21.28 6.57
CA ALA A 347 -12.54 -22.28 5.93
C ALA A 347 -12.09 -23.40 6.89
N GLY A 348 -12.42 -23.35 8.18
CA GLY A 348 -11.97 -24.33 9.18
C GLY A 348 -10.51 -24.17 9.61
N LEU A 349 -9.96 -22.95 9.50
CA LEU A 349 -8.61 -22.60 9.96
C LEU A 349 -8.67 -21.80 11.26
N ASN A 350 -7.85 -22.19 12.23
CA ASN A 350 -7.79 -21.54 13.54
C ASN A 350 -6.61 -20.58 13.60
N TRP A 351 -6.82 -19.42 14.24
CA TRP A 351 -5.73 -18.48 14.48
C TRP A 351 -4.91 -18.96 15.67
N THR A 352 -3.61 -19.11 15.48
CA THR A 352 -2.67 -19.47 16.55
C THR A 352 -1.80 -18.30 16.98
N GLY A 353 -1.73 -17.23 16.19
CA GLY A 353 -0.99 -16.01 16.52
C GLY A 353 -1.18 -14.92 15.48
N ILE A 354 -1.04 -13.67 15.91
CA ILE A 354 -1.03 -12.50 15.02
C ILE A 354 -0.02 -11.49 15.55
N THR A 355 0.83 -10.98 14.66
CA THR A 355 1.73 -9.85 14.97
C THR A 355 1.49 -8.73 13.96
N ARG A 356 1.51 -7.48 14.42
CA ARG A 356 1.27 -6.28 13.60
C ARG A 356 2.54 -5.44 13.57
N PHE A 357 2.93 -4.96 12.40
CA PHE A 357 4.17 -4.20 12.23
C PHE A 357 4.02 -3.13 11.13
N GLY A 358 2.86 -2.46 11.07
CA GLY A 358 2.56 -1.40 10.09
C GLY A 358 3.63 -0.31 9.98
N HIS A 359 4.20 0.13 11.11
CA HIS A 359 5.26 1.15 11.12
C HIS A 359 6.54 0.69 10.39
N ASP A 360 6.87 -0.60 10.44
CA ASP A 360 7.99 -1.16 9.67
C ASP A 360 7.71 -1.10 8.16
N TYR A 361 6.45 -1.24 7.73
CA TYR A 361 6.11 -1.03 6.32
C TYR A 361 6.25 0.45 5.95
N ALA A 362 5.84 1.36 6.83
CA ALA A 362 6.10 2.77 6.59
C ALA A 362 7.61 3.07 6.44
N ASP A 363 8.46 2.51 7.30
CA ASP A 363 9.92 2.63 7.17
C ASP A 363 10.46 1.97 5.88
N THR A 364 9.88 0.84 5.46
CA THR A 364 10.21 0.18 4.19
C THR A 364 9.88 1.07 2.98
N LEU A 365 8.71 1.70 2.98
CA LEU A 365 8.24 2.58 1.90
C LEU A 365 9.03 3.87 1.81
N ASP A 366 9.41 4.46 2.95
CA ASP A 366 10.31 5.62 3.02
C ASP A 366 11.69 5.30 2.43
N GLU A 367 12.28 4.15 2.81
CA GLU A 367 13.56 3.69 2.25
C GLU A 367 13.46 3.41 0.75
N TRP A 368 12.39 2.75 0.29
CA TRP A 368 12.13 2.58 -1.15
C TRP A 368 11.97 3.91 -1.88
N GLY A 369 11.29 4.90 -1.28
CA GLY A 369 11.15 6.24 -1.83
C GLY A 369 12.51 6.90 -2.07
N LYS A 370 13.38 6.89 -1.05
CA LYS A 370 14.74 7.45 -1.15
C LYS A 370 15.58 6.76 -2.23
N ARG A 371 15.51 5.42 -2.30
CA ARG A 371 16.23 4.64 -3.33
C ARG A 371 15.70 4.90 -4.73
N PHE A 372 14.38 4.97 -4.89
CA PHE A 372 13.73 5.29 -6.16
C PHE A 372 14.17 6.68 -6.66
N GLU A 373 14.16 7.69 -5.79
CA GLU A 373 14.61 9.04 -6.14
C GLU A 373 16.10 9.07 -6.49
N GLY A 374 16.94 8.39 -5.71
CA GLY A 374 18.37 8.30 -5.97
C GLY A 374 18.73 7.53 -7.26
N ALA A 375 17.85 6.64 -7.71
CA ALA A 375 18.04 5.84 -8.92
C ALA A 375 17.32 6.43 -10.16
N TRP A 376 16.71 7.61 -10.05
CA TRP A 376 15.85 8.16 -11.10
C TRP A 376 16.56 8.28 -12.46
N ASP A 377 17.81 8.72 -12.50
CA ASP A 377 18.55 8.84 -13.77
C ASP A 377 18.68 7.49 -14.50
N GLY A 378 18.92 6.41 -13.74
CA GLY A 378 18.97 5.04 -14.28
C GLY A 378 17.59 4.56 -14.74
N ILE A 379 16.53 4.89 -14.00
CA ILE A 379 15.14 4.57 -14.35
C ILE A 379 14.71 5.33 -15.61
N ALA A 380 14.99 6.63 -15.70
CA ALA A 380 14.66 7.46 -16.87
C ALA A 380 15.35 6.94 -18.15
N ALA A 381 16.58 6.42 -18.03
CA ALA A 381 17.29 5.80 -19.16
C ALA A 381 16.60 4.52 -19.69
N LEU A 382 15.73 3.87 -18.90
CA LEU A 382 14.90 2.75 -19.36
C LEU A 382 13.64 3.20 -20.14
N GLY A 383 13.41 4.51 -20.29
CA GLY A 383 12.30 5.09 -21.04
C GLY A 383 11.11 5.57 -20.20
N PHE A 384 11.25 5.62 -18.87
CA PHE A 384 10.23 6.18 -17.98
C PHE A 384 10.28 7.71 -17.97
N ASP A 385 9.11 8.36 -17.91
CA ASP A 385 8.98 9.82 -17.96
C ASP A 385 8.71 10.47 -16.59
N GLU A 386 8.79 11.79 -16.53
CA GLU A 386 8.57 12.56 -15.30
C GLU A 386 7.16 12.36 -14.72
N ARG A 387 6.17 12.08 -15.56
CA ARG A 387 4.81 11.76 -15.12
C ARG A 387 4.79 10.44 -14.36
N PHE A 388 5.51 9.43 -14.84
CA PHE A 388 5.70 8.17 -14.14
C PHE A 388 6.46 8.36 -12.83
N SER A 389 7.52 9.18 -12.80
CA SER A 389 8.23 9.56 -11.56
C SER A 389 7.26 10.07 -10.51
N LYS A 390 6.44 11.07 -10.87
CA LYS A 390 5.42 11.62 -9.96
C LYS A 390 4.36 10.59 -9.56
N LEU A 391 3.94 9.72 -10.46
CA LEU A 391 3.02 8.63 -10.12
C LEU A 391 3.61 7.71 -9.04
N TRP A 392 4.86 7.29 -9.23
CA TRP A 392 5.52 6.32 -8.35
C TRP A 392 5.87 6.92 -6.99
N ARG A 393 6.37 8.17 -6.95
CA ARG A 393 6.56 8.93 -5.71
C ARG A 393 5.25 9.06 -4.93
N PHE A 394 4.17 9.45 -5.61
CA PHE A 394 2.86 9.55 -4.97
C PHE A 394 2.38 8.21 -4.41
N TYR A 395 2.58 7.12 -5.15
CA TYR A 395 2.26 5.79 -4.68
C TYR A 395 3.00 5.42 -3.38
N LEU A 396 4.34 5.55 -3.36
CA LEU A 396 5.14 5.19 -2.19
C LEU A 396 4.77 6.04 -0.96
N SER A 397 4.68 7.37 -1.11
CA SER A 397 4.28 8.28 -0.03
C SER A 397 2.82 8.11 0.42
N TYR A 398 1.91 7.74 -0.49
CA TYR A 398 0.50 7.47 -0.15
C TYR A 398 0.39 6.23 0.73
N CYS A 399 1.08 5.15 0.35
CA CYS A 399 1.13 3.94 1.14
C CYS A 399 1.83 4.21 2.48
N GLU A 400 2.95 4.94 2.50
CA GLU A 400 3.67 5.30 3.72
C GLU A 400 2.72 6.00 4.70
N ALA A 401 2.01 7.03 4.24
CA ALA A 401 1.04 7.76 5.05
C ALA A 401 -0.07 6.86 5.61
N GLY A 402 -0.56 5.91 4.83
CA GLY A 402 -1.55 4.92 5.27
C GLY A 402 -1.08 4.11 6.47
N PHE A 403 0.18 3.65 6.45
CA PHE A 403 0.79 2.89 7.53
C PHE A 403 1.19 3.76 8.73
N ARG A 404 1.83 4.92 8.51
CA ARG A 404 2.21 5.87 9.59
C ARG A 404 1.02 6.32 10.43
N THR A 405 -0.15 6.44 9.81
CA THR A 405 -1.40 6.88 10.44
C THR A 405 -2.33 5.72 10.80
N GLU A 406 -1.85 4.48 10.68
CA GLU A 406 -2.54 3.24 11.05
C GLU A 406 -3.91 3.09 10.39
N ARG A 407 -4.12 3.70 9.21
CA ARG A 407 -5.30 3.43 8.38
C ARG A 407 -5.18 2.05 7.75
N THR A 408 -3.95 1.70 7.36
CA THR A 408 -3.54 0.36 6.98
C THR A 408 -2.53 -0.18 7.98
N ASN A 409 -2.42 -1.49 8.06
CA ASN A 409 -1.42 -2.20 8.85
C ASN A 409 -0.90 -3.39 8.04
N VAL A 410 0.18 -4.02 8.47
CA VAL A 410 0.63 -5.31 7.94
C VAL A 410 0.74 -6.27 9.09
N VAL A 411 0.22 -7.48 8.88
CA VAL A 411 0.14 -8.51 9.90
C VAL A 411 0.80 -9.78 9.42
N GLN A 412 1.48 -10.48 10.33
CA GLN A 412 1.83 -11.89 10.16
C GLN A 412 0.85 -12.70 10.99
N LEU A 413 -0.01 -13.44 10.29
CA LEU A 413 -1.08 -14.29 10.82
C LEU A 413 -0.66 -15.75 10.73
N SER A 414 -0.61 -16.41 11.89
CA SER A 414 -0.40 -17.85 12.00
C SER A 414 -1.72 -18.58 12.09
N LEU A 415 -1.88 -19.62 11.27
CA LEU A 415 -3.06 -20.46 11.19
C LEU A 415 -2.70 -21.93 11.42
N SER A 416 -3.64 -22.69 11.97
CA SER A 416 -3.56 -24.16 12.03
C SER A 416 -4.80 -24.81 11.41
N LYS A 417 -4.57 -25.97 10.78
CA LYS A 417 -5.61 -26.92 10.42
C LYS A 417 -5.76 -27.93 11.58
N ALA A 418 -6.99 -28.10 12.03
CA ALA A 418 -7.34 -29.07 13.07
C ALA A 418 -6.98 -30.51 12.67
#